data_AF-A0A2E9E9V9-F1
#
_entry.id   AF-A0A2E9E9V9-F1
#
_cell.length_a   1.000
_cell.length_b   1.000
_cell.length_c   1.000
_cell.angle_alpha   90.00
_cell.angle_beta   90.00
_cell.angle_gamma   90.00
#
_symmetry.space_group_name_H-M   'P 1'
#
loop_
_entity.id
_entity.type
_entity.pdbx_description
1 polymer ?
#
loop_
_entity_poly.entity_id
_entity_poly.type
_entity_poly.pdbx_seq_one_letter_code
_entity_poly.pdbx_strand_id
1 'polypeptide(L)'
;MYAILQGLFLGGISAAFESMYPGIVIQATGLTFGTLASLLVLYKTGVIKPTENFRLMIVSATMGIAVLYAISFVMSLFGSGIGFIHSNGLFGIGFSLFVVGIAAMNLVLDFDFIEDGAERGAPRYMEWFGAFALMVTLIWLYLEMLRLLAKIRSR
;
A
#
# COMPACT_ATOMS: atom_id res chain seq x y z
N MET A 1 7.67 -13.63 13.67
CA MET A 1 8.83 -13.86 12.78
C MET A 1 8.69 -13.08 11.46
N TYR A 2 7.56 -13.19 10.76
CA TYR A 2 7.30 -12.43 9.53
C TYR A 2 7.39 -10.90 9.68
N ALA A 3 6.78 -10.31 10.73
CA ALA A 3 6.85 -8.87 10.99
C ALA A 3 8.27 -8.33 11.22
N ILE A 4 9.17 -9.17 11.77
CA ILE A 4 10.57 -8.80 12.01
C ILE A 4 11.34 -8.80 10.69
N LEU A 5 11.13 -9.82 9.85
CA LEU A 5 11.75 -9.90 8.53
C LEU A 5 11.26 -8.77 7.62
N GLN A 6 9.96 -8.48 7.63
CA GLN A 6 9.40 -7.33 6.92
C GLN A 6 9.95 -6.02 7.44
N GLY A 7 10.02 -5.81 8.76
CA GLY A 7 10.60 -4.60 9.34
C GLY A 7 12.08 -4.40 8.98
N LEU A 8 12.85 -5.48 8.88
CA LEU A 8 14.26 -5.44 8.48
C LEU A 8 14.43 -5.13 6.98
N PHE A 9 13.60 -5.73 6.13
CA PHE A 9 13.51 -5.37 4.71
C PHE A 9 13.08 -3.91 4.52
N LEU A 10 12.06 -3.48 5.25
CA LEU A 10 11.55 -2.11 5.20
C LEU A 10 12.62 -1.12 5.65
N GLY A 11 13.31 -1.39 6.76
CA GLY A 11 14.40 -0.56 7.27
C GLY A 11 15.55 -0.43 6.27
N GLY A 12 15.89 -1.50 5.57
CA GLY A 12 16.89 -1.46 4.49
C GLY A 12 16.47 -0.60 3.31
N ILE A 13 15.22 -0.73 2.85
CA ILE A 13 14.66 0.10 1.77
C ILE A 13 14.57 1.56 2.21
N SER A 14 14.03 1.82 3.41
CA SER A 14 13.90 3.16 3.96
C SER A 14 15.25 3.85 4.13
N ALA A 15 16.28 3.15 4.60
CA ALA A 15 17.64 3.68 4.71
C ALA A 15 18.24 4.04 3.34
N ALA A 16 17.99 3.22 2.31
CA ALA A 16 18.41 3.54 0.95
C ALA A 16 17.71 4.82 0.43
N PHE A 17 16.39 4.94 0.61
CA PHE A 17 15.65 6.13 0.22
C PHE A 17 16.01 7.38 1.05
N GLU A 18 16.32 7.21 2.34
CA GLU A 18 16.74 8.30 3.23
C GLU A 18 18.14 8.84 2.87
N SER A 19 19.05 7.96 2.43
CA SER A 19 20.37 8.37 1.94
C SER A 19 20.31 9.23 0.68
N MET A 20 19.29 9.00 -0.18
CA MET A 20 19.05 9.79 -1.40
C MET A 20 18.19 11.03 -1.11
N TYR A 21 17.23 10.93 -0.20
CA TYR A 21 16.24 11.97 0.10
C TYR A 21 16.09 12.12 1.62
N PRO A 22 16.95 12.92 2.29
CA PRO A 22 16.91 13.07 3.74
C PRO A 22 15.56 13.61 4.22
N GLY A 23 14.97 12.95 5.22
CA GLY A 23 13.66 13.30 5.79
C GLY A 23 12.44 12.76 5.03
N ILE A 24 12.61 11.95 3.98
CA ILE A 24 11.48 11.35 3.25
C ILE A 24 10.73 10.31 4.10
N VAL A 25 11.46 9.62 4.97
CA VAL A 25 10.94 8.56 5.84
C VAL A 25 9.92 9.11 6.83
N ILE A 26 10.24 10.20 7.52
CA ILE A 26 9.33 10.79 8.51
C ILE A 26 8.06 11.36 7.85
N GLN A 27 8.18 11.94 6.64
CA GLN A 27 7.03 12.41 5.87
C GLN A 27 6.14 11.27 5.42
N ALA A 28 6.73 10.20 4.87
CA ALA A 28 5.98 9.01 4.44
C ALA A 28 5.26 8.35 5.62
N THR A 29 5.94 8.20 6.76
CA THR A 29 5.33 7.68 7.99
C THR A 29 4.17 8.56 8.44
N GLY A 30 4.38 9.87 8.55
CA GLY A 30 3.33 10.81 8.97
C GLY A 30 2.11 10.78 8.06
N LEU A 31 2.31 10.72 6.73
CA LEU A 31 1.21 10.60 5.78
C LEU A 31 0.52 9.23 5.86
N THR A 32 1.26 8.13 6.01
CA THR A 32 0.69 6.78 6.13
C THR A 32 -0.22 6.68 7.36
N PHE A 33 0.26 7.15 8.53
CA PHE A 33 -0.54 7.20 9.75
C PHE A 33 -1.70 8.19 9.63
N GLY A 34 -1.50 9.33 8.97
CA GLY A 34 -2.56 10.30 8.70
C GLY A 34 -3.68 9.72 7.83
N THR A 35 -3.33 9.00 6.75
CA THR A 35 -4.28 8.32 5.88
C THR A 35 -5.00 7.20 6.61
N LEU A 36 -4.28 6.36 7.38
CA LEU A 36 -4.89 5.32 8.22
C LEU A 36 -5.89 5.94 9.21
N ALA A 37 -5.50 6.98 9.93
CA ALA A 37 -6.37 7.62 10.93
C ALA A 37 -7.60 8.25 10.28
N SER A 38 -7.42 8.94 9.15
CA SER A 38 -8.52 9.54 8.39
C SER A 38 -9.51 8.48 7.91
N LEU A 39 -9.01 7.39 7.30
CA LEU A 39 -9.85 6.30 6.81
C LEU A 39 -10.53 5.54 7.94
N LEU A 40 -9.86 5.33 9.07
CA LEU A 40 -10.46 4.70 10.24
C LEU A 40 -11.62 5.54 10.78
N VAL A 41 -11.46 6.86 10.85
CA VAL A 41 -12.56 7.77 11.25
C VAL A 41 -13.70 7.75 10.23
N LEU A 42 -13.41 7.80 8.93
CA LEU A 42 -14.41 7.72 7.86
C LEU A 42 -15.17 6.40 7.85
N TYR A 43 -14.47 5.30 8.14
CA TYR A 43 -15.03 3.97 8.24
C TYR A 43 -15.94 3.85 9.47
N LYS A 44 -15.43 4.23 10.65
CA LYS A 44 -16.19 4.20 11.91
C LYS A 44 -17.42 5.11 11.91
N THR A 45 -17.38 6.22 11.17
CA THR A 45 -18.55 7.11 11.00
C THR A 45 -19.60 6.52 10.06
N GLY A 46 -19.36 5.35 9.46
CA GLY A 46 -20.31 4.63 8.61
C GLY A 46 -20.55 5.29 7.25
N VAL A 47 -19.73 6.28 6.89
CA VAL A 47 -19.82 7.00 5.60
C VAL A 47 -19.39 6.09 4.45
N ILE A 48 -18.44 5.19 4.69
CA ILE A 48 -17.93 4.24 3.72
C ILE A 48 -18.34 2.83 4.13
N LYS A 49 -19.32 2.25 3.44
CA LYS A 49 -19.70 0.85 3.57
C LYS A 49 -19.19 0.06 2.37
N PRO A 50 -18.15 -0.78 2.54
CA PRO A 50 -17.65 -1.63 1.47
C PRO A 50 -18.73 -2.59 0.97
N THR A 51 -19.23 -2.37 -0.23
CA THR A 51 -20.12 -3.33 -0.89
C THR A 51 -19.30 -4.45 -1.54
N GLU A 52 -19.95 -5.56 -1.86
CA GLU A 52 -19.29 -6.69 -2.53
C GLU A 52 -18.68 -6.26 -3.88
N ASN A 53 -19.35 -5.37 -4.62
CA ASN A 53 -18.83 -4.76 -5.85
C ASN A 53 -17.58 -3.90 -5.61
N PHE A 54 -17.54 -3.14 -4.50
CA PHE A 54 -16.38 -2.34 -4.12
C PHE A 54 -15.17 -3.23 -3.79
N ARG A 55 -15.40 -4.33 -3.07
CA ARG A 55 -14.37 -5.34 -2.77
C ARG A 55 -13.81 -5.95 -4.05
N LEU A 56 -14.68 -6.39 -4.97
CA LEU A 56 -14.25 -6.97 -6.26
C LEU A 56 -13.46 -5.97 -7.11
N MET A 57 -13.89 -4.71 -7.16
CA MET A 57 -13.18 -3.65 -7.89
C MET A 57 -11.76 -3.45 -7.34
N ILE A 58 -11.58 -3.39 -6.03
CA ILE A 58 -10.27 -3.16 -5.42
C ILE A 58 -9.37 -4.38 -5.58
N VAL A 59 -9.88 -5.59 -5.33
CA VAL A 59 -9.09 -6.82 -5.46
C VAL A 59 -8.62 -7.01 -6.90
N SER A 60 -9.49 -6.76 -7.90
CA SER A 60 -9.10 -6.81 -9.31
C SER A 60 -8.06 -5.73 -9.66
N ALA A 61 -8.18 -4.52 -9.11
CA ALA A 61 -7.21 -3.46 -9.30
C ALA A 61 -5.83 -3.81 -8.68
N THR A 62 -5.81 -4.35 -7.45
CA THR A 62 -4.60 -4.84 -6.79
C THR A 62 -3.94 -5.94 -7.61
N MET A 63 -4.71 -6.91 -8.12
CA MET A 63 -4.18 -7.94 -9.02
C MET A 63 -3.62 -7.36 -10.32
N GLY A 64 -4.29 -6.37 -10.91
CA GLY A 64 -3.79 -5.66 -12.09
C GLY A 64 -2.44 -5.00 -11.84
N ILE A 65 -2.27 -4.32 -10.71
CA ILE A 65 -0.99 -3.72 -10.30
C ILE A 65 0.09 -4.79 -10.13
N ALA A 66 -0.24 -5.91 -9.49
CA ALA A 66 0.69 -7.02 -9.30
C ALA A 66 1.18 -7.60 -10.65
N VAL A 67 0.27 -7.77 -11.62
CA VAL A 67 0.61 -8.22 -12.98
C VAL A 67 1.51 -7.19 -13.68
N LEU A 68 1.20 -5.89 -13.58
CA LEU A 68 2.04 -4.85 -14.15
C LEU A 68 3.46 -4.86 -13.56
N TYR A 69 3.60 -5.05 -12.25
CA TYR A 69 4.90 -5.20 -11.60
C TYR A 69 5.63 -6.48 -12.05
N ALA A 70 4.92 -7.60 -12.21
CA ALA A 70 5.49 -8.84 -12.71
C ALA A 70 6.00 -8.69 -14.16
N ILE A 71 5.22 -8.05 -15.05
CA ILE A 71 5.63 -7.75 -16.42
C ILE A 71 6.87 -6.85 -16.42
N SER A 72 6.88 -5.80 -15.58
CA SER A 72 8.03 -4.91 -15.45
C SER A 72 9.28 -5.66 -14.96
N PHE A 73 9.14 -6.59 -14.04
CA PHE A 73 10.24 -7.41 -13.52
C PHE A 73 10.81 -8.31 -14.62
N VAL A 74 9.94 -9.04 -15.32
CA VAL A 74 10.34 -9.91 -16.44
C VAL A 74 11.04 -9.10 -17.53
N MET A 75 10.48 -7.95 -17.94
CA MET A 75 11.11 -7.08 -18.92
C MET A 75 12.48 -6.54 -18.47
N SER A 76 12.68 -6.27 -17.18
CA SER A 76 14.00 -5.85 -16.69
C SER A 76 15.08 -6.95 -16.82
N LEU A 77 14.68 -8.24 -16.78
CA LEU A 77 15.60 -9.37 -16.98
C LEU A 77 16.05 -9.51 -18.44
N PHE A 78 15.25 -9.01 -19.39
CA PHE A 78 15.56 -9.02 -20.83
C PHE A 78 16.32 -7.76 -21.30
N GLY A 79 16.80 -6.91 -20.38
CA GLY A 79 17.64 -5.76 -20.70
C GLY A 79 16.90 -4.56 -21.31
N SER A 80 15.68 -4.74 -21.81
CA SER A 80 14.75 -3.66 -22.12
C SER A 80 14.01 -3.24 -20.84
N GLY A 81 14.70 -2.52 -19.96
CA GLY A 81 14.02 -1.87 -18.84
C GLY A 81 12.88 -1.02 -19.41
N ILE A 82 11.64 -1.31 -19.02
CA ILE A 82 10.50 -0.47 -19.40
C ILE A 82 10.74 0.90 -18.73
N GLY A 83 11.32 1.82 -19.50
CA GLY A 83 11.48 3.22 -19.12
C GLY A 83 10.15 3.92 -18.88
N PHE A 84 9.00 3.28 -19.14
CA PHE A 84 7.68 3.84 -18.87
C PHE A 84 7.37 3.95 -17.36
N ILE A 85 7.79 2.99 -16.53
CA ILE A 85 7.58 3.04 -15.05
C ILE A 85 8.70 3.82 -14.36
N HIS A 86 9.90 3.85 -14.95
CA HIS A 86 11.06 4.64 -14.50
C HIS A 86 11.14 6.04 -15.13
N SER A 87 10.18 6.43 -15.98
CA SER A 87 10.15 7.80 -16.47
C SER A 87 9.78 8.72 -15.31
N ASN A 88 10.64 9.71 -15.03
CA ASN A 88 10.34 10.89 -14.22
C ASN A 88 9.19 11.77 -14.80
N GLY A 89 8.40 11.24 -15.73
CA GLY A 89 7.27 11.91 -16.35
C GLY A 89 6.04 11.94 -15.44
N LEU A 90 5.11 12.87 -15.71
CA LEU A 90 3.85 13.01 -14.97
C LEU A 90 3.07 11.68 -14.83
N PHE A 91 3.20 10.77 -15.81
CA PHE A 91 2.57 9.45 -15.77
C PHE A 91 3.07 8.57 -14.61
N GLY A 92 4.35 8.63 -14.25
CA GLY A 92 4.89 7.87 -13.13
C GLY A 92 4.37 8.35 -11.78
N ILE A 93 4.16 9.66 -11.62
CA ILE A 93 3.58 10.27 -10.41
C ILE A 93 2.08 9.96 -10.35
N GLY A 94 1.35 10.14 -11.45
CA GLY A 94 -0.08 9.83 -11.54
C GLY A 94 -0.37 8.36 -11.24
N PHE A 95 0.46 7.44 -11.75
CA PHE A 95 0.36 6.02 -11.43
C PHE A 95 0.62 5.75 -9.94
N SER A 96 1.69 6.32 -9.36
CA SER A 96 1.96 6.16 -7.93
C SER A 96 0.82 6.71 -7.06
N LEU A 97 0.22 7.84 -7.43
CA LEU A 97 -0.95 8.39 -6.73
C LEU A 97 -2.16 7.47 -6.82
N PHE A 98 -2.40 6.88 -7.99
CA PHE A 98 -3.47 5.91 -8.20
C PHE A 98 -3.28 4.65 -7.34
N VAL A 99 -2.05 4.10 -7.30
CA VAL A 99 -1.72 2.94 -6.47
C VAL A 99 -1.87 3.26 -4.98
N VAL A 100 -1.43 4.45 -4.52
CA VAL A 100 -1.65 4.91 -3.14
C VAL A 100 -3.14 4.94 -2.81
N GLY A 101 -3.99 5.43 -3.73
CA GLY A 101 -5.44 5.42 -3.56
C GLY A 101 -6.01 4.00 -3.42
N ILE A 102 -5.53 3.05 -4.23
CA ILE A 102 -5.93 1.65 -4.13
C ILE A 102 -5.44 1.01 -2.82
N ALA A 103 -4.20 1.29 -2.39
CA ALA A 103 -3.68 0.79 -1.12
C ALA A 103 -4.49 1.32 0.07
N ALA A 104 -4.85 2.60 0.05
CA ALA A 104 -5.77 3.22 1.02
C ALA A 104 -7.14 2.52 1.03
N MET A 105 -7.69 2.20 -0.14
CA MET A 105 -8.95 1.47 -0.24
C MET A 105 -8.85 0.01 0.24
N ASN A 106 -7.73 -0.69 0.00
CA ASN A 106 -7.51 -2.02 0.56
C ASN A 106 -7.52 -1.98 2.09
N LEU A 107 -6.98 -0.93 2.70
CA LEU A 107 -6.96 -0.76 4.15
C LEU A 107 -8.38 -0.61 4.72
N VAL A 108 -9.31 0.00 3.97
CA VAL A 108 -10.74 0.03 4.34
C VAL A 108 -11.38 -1.36 4.26
N LEU A 109 -11.03 -2.17 3.25
CA LEU A 109 -11.48 -3.55 3.16
C LEU A 109 -10.95 -4.42 4.31
N ASP A 110 -9.71 -4.16 4.76
CA ASP A 110 -9.14 -4.86 5.91
C ASP A 110 -9.91 -4.53 7.19
N PHE A 111 -10.28 -3.27 7.40
CA PHE A 111 -11.14 -2.89 8.54
C PHE A 111 -12.51 -3.57 8.50
N ASP A 112 -13.12 -3.63 7.31
CA ASP A 112 -14.40 -4.30 7.10
C ASP A 112 -14.34 -5.80 7.34
N PHE A 113 -13.27 -6.44 6.89
CA PHE A 113 -13.03 -7.84 7.18
C PHE A 113 -12.85 -8.11 8.68
N ILE A 114 -12.18 -7.21 9.40
CA ILE A 114 -11.98 -7.33 10.85
C ILE A 114 -13.30 -7.10 11.61
N GLU A 115 -14.08 -6.07 11.24
CA GLU A 115 -15.36 -5.75 11.90
C GLU A 115 -16.41 -6.84 11.66
N ASP A 116 -16.62 -7.26 10.40
CA ASP A 116 -17.55 -8.37 10.06
C ASP A 116 -17.12 -9.69 10.71
N GLY A 117 -15.80 -9.93 10.80
CA GLY A 117 -15.25 -11.09 11.52
C GLY A 117 -15.52 -11.04 13.04
N ALA A 118 -15.40 -9.87 13.66
CA ALA A 118 -15.68 -9.67 15.08
C ALA A 118 -17.18 -9.76 15.41
N GLU A 119 -18.04 -9.16 14.57
CA GLU A 119 -19.51 -9.20 14.76
C GLU A 119 -20.09 -10.61 14.61
N ARG A 120 -19.55 -11.42 13.70
CA ARG A 120 -20.00 -12.82 13.50
C ARG A 120 -19.46 -13.81 14.53
N GLY A 121 -18.72 -13.33 15.53
CA GLY A 121 -18.12 -14.19 16.56
C GLY A 121 -17.10 -15.18 15.98
N ALA A 122 -16.37 -14.76 14.93
CA ALA A 122 -15.44 -15.64 14.24
C ALA A 122 -14.36 -16.19 15.19
N PRO A 123 -13.84 -17.40 14.92
CA PRO A 123 -12.85 -18.03 15.80
C PRO A 123 -11.58 -17.17 15.95
N ARG A 124 -10.93 -17.20 17.12
CA ARG A 124 -9.70 -16.45 17.46
C ARG A 124 -8.57 -16.44 16.41
N TYR A 125 -8.49 -17.43 15.52
CA TYR A 125 -7.48 -17.45 14.45
C TYR A 125 -7.75 -16.42 13.34
N MET A 126 -9.01 -16.01 13.15
CA MET A 126 -9.42 -15.04 12.13
C MET A 126 -9.03 -13.61 12.52
N GLU A 127 -9.02 -13.29 13.82
CA GLU A 127 -8.51 -12.01 14.33
C GLU A 127 -7.04 -11.80 13.96
N TRP A 128 -6.22 -12.85 14.08
CA TRP A 128 -4.81 -12.80 13.72
C TRP A 128 -4.61 -12.64 12.22
N PHE A 129 -5.46 -13.27 11.42
CA PHE A 129 -5.45 -13.12 9.95
C PHE A 129 -5.86 -11.72 9.51
N GLY A 130 -6.87 -11.13 10.14
CA GLY A 130 -7.28 -9.74 9.89
C GLY A 130 -6.19 -8.73 10.28
N ALA A 131 -5.58 -8.91 11.45
CA ALA A 131 -4.44 -8.08 11.89
C ALA A 131 -3.23 -8.22 10.95
N PHE A 132 -2.99 -9.41 10.41
CA PHE A 132 -1.94 -9.67 9.42
C PHE A 132 -2.21 -8.97 8.09
N ALA A 133 -3.43 -9.08 7.55
CA ALA A 133 -3.83 -8.40 6.31
C ALA A 133 -3.63 -6.89 6.44
N LEU A 134 -4.14 -6.30 7.53
CA LEU A 134 -3.97 -4.89 7.86
C LEU A 134 -2.49 -4.49 7.92
N MET A 135 -1.64 -5.28 8.57
CA MET A 135 -0.19 -5.01 8.64
C MET A 135 0.44 -4.98 7.25
N VAL A 136 0.14 -5.97 6.40
CA VAL A 136 0.68 -6.06 5.04
C VAL A 136 0.25 -4.86 4.20
N THR A 137 -1.03 -4.49 4.25
CA THR A 137 -1.56 -3.34 3.53
C THR A 137 -0.98 -2.03 4.03
N LEU A 138 -0.79 -1.89 5.34
CA LEU A 138 -0.17 -0.71 5.93
C LEU A 138 1.29 -0.53 5.47
N ILE A 139 2.05 -1.63 5.45
CA ILE A 139 3.43 -1.64 4.94
C ILE A 139 3.45 -1.31 3.45
N TRP A 140 2.52 -1.87 2.68
CA TRP A 140 2.42 -1.59 1.25
C TRP A 140 2.10 -0.12 0.98
N LEU A 141 1.12 0.45 1.70
CA LEU A 141 0.78 1.86 1.65
C LEU A 141 2.02 2.73 1.96
N TYR A 142 2.78 2.39 3.00
CA TYR A 142 4.01 3.09 3.36
C TYR A 142 5.05 3.11 2.23
N LEU A 143 5.32 1.96 1.61
CA LEU A 143 6.27 1.86 0.49
C LEU A 143 5.83 2.71 -0.70
N GLU A 144 4.54 2.73 -0.97
CA GLU A 144 3.97 3.55 -2.04
C GLU A 144 3.98 5.05 -1.74
N MET A 145 3.83 5.45 -0.48
CA MET A 145 4.04 6.84 -0.06
C MET A 145 5.50 7.27 -0.20
N LEU A 146 6.45 6.41 0.20
CA LEU A 146 7.87 6.64 -0.04
C LEU A 146 8.17 6.81 -1.53
N ARG A 147 7.65 5.92 -2.37
CA ARG A 147 7.86 5.95 -3.81
C ARG A 147 7.24 7.20 -4.45
N LEU A 148 6.05 7.62 -4.00
CA LEU A 148 5.39 8.83 -4.46
C LEU A 148 6.21 10.08 -4.10
N LEU A 149 6.62 10.21 -2.83
CA LEU A 149 7.46 11.32 -2.38
C LEU A 149 8.80 11.37 -3.12
N ALA A 150 9.41 10.21 -3.38
CA ALA A 150 10.68 10.13 -4.07
C ALA A 150 10.55 10.67 -5.51
N LYS A 151 9.49 10.29 -6.23
CA LYS A 151 9.22 10.79 -7.59
C LYS A 151 8.91 12.28 -7.65
N ILE A 152 8.27 12.83 -6.62
CA ILE A 152 8.00 14.27 -6.53
C ILE A 152 9.32 15.04 -6.28
N ARG A 153 10.21 14.48 -5.48
CA ARG A 153 11.49 15.10 -5.08
C ARG A 153 12.61 14.89 -6.09
N SER A 154 12.52 13.89 -6.96
CA SER A 154 13.46 13.61 -8.05
C SER A 154 13.26 14.50 -9.28
N ARG A 155 12.64 15.67 -9.12
CA ARG A 155 12.34 16.67 -10.16
C ARG A 155 13.44 17.71 -10.25
#